data_AF-Q83WX4-F1
#
_entry.id   AF-Q83WX4-F1
#
_cell.length_a   1.000
_cell.length_b   1.000
_cell.length_c   1.000
_cell.angle_alpha   90.00
_cell.angle_beta   90.00
_cell.angle_gamma   90.00
#
_symmetry.space_group_name_H-M   'P 1'
#
loop_
_entity.id
_entity.type
_entity.pdbx_description
1 polymer ?
#
loop_
_entity_poly.entity_id
_entity_poly.type
_entity_poly.pdbx_seq_one_letter_code
_entity_poly.pdbx_strand_id
1 'polypeptide(L)'
;MSMIQTGKVQLSSSSAAETTGGATSTFTQVTFPSPFPDNASVIVVPFVQTFNGPDTPGLRIADVTTAGFKIRMNELVGGGKAISDGLHTSETVGWIASTV
;
A
#
# COMPACT_ATOMS: atom_id res chain seq x y z
N MET A 1 -7.60 -0.56 24.84
CA MET A 1 -8.61 -1.15 23.93
C MET A 1 -8.03 -1.08 22.53
N SER A 2 -8.13 -2.16 21.75
CA SER A 2 -7.67 -2.12 20.36
C SER A 2 -8.65 -1.29 19.52
N MET A 3 -8.14 -0.33 18.76
CA MET A 3 -8.91 0.44 17.79
C MET A 3 -8.67 -0.18 16.41
N ILE A 4 -9.74 -0.47 15.67
CA ILE A 4 -9.66 -0.98 14.30
C ILE A 4 -10.27 0.04 13.35
N GLN A 5 -9.56 0.34 12.27
CA GLN A 5 -10.07 1.13 11.16
C GLN A 5 -9.94 0.33 9.88
N THR A 6 -10.87 0.51 8.96
CA THR A 6 -10.87 -0.17 7.66
C THR A 6 -11.19 0.80 6.55
N GLY A 7 -10.82 0.44 5.32
CA GLY A 7 -11.17 1.22 4.15
C GLY A 7 -10.76 0.54 2.87
N LYS A 8 -10.94 1.28 1.77
CA LYS A 8 -10.54 0.87 0.42
C LYS A 8 -9.91 2.03 -0.32
N VAL A 9 -9.00 1.72 -1.23
CA VAL A 9 -8.34 2.69 -2.12
C VAL A 9 -8.23 2.07 -3.51
N GLN A 10 -8.43 2.88 -4.54
CA GLN A 10 -8.12 2.48 -5.91
C GLN A 10 -6.65 2.75 -6.17
N LEU A 11 -5.92 1.74 -6.63
CA LEU A 11 -4.51 1.86 -6.98
C LEU A 11 -4.27 1.32 -8.39
N SER A 12 -3.42 2.00 -9.12
CA SER A 12 -2.84 1.54 -10.37
C SER A 12 -1.34 1.81 -10.32
N SER A 13 -0.61 1.29 -11.30
CA SER A 13 0.79 1.64 -11.50
C SER A 13 0.98 2.21 -12.89
N SER A 14 1.54 3.40 -12.98
CA SER A 14 1.91 4.08 -14.23
C SER A 14 3.41 4.34 -14.33
N SER A 15 4.19 3.78 -13.40
CA SER A 15 5.62 4.03 -13.24
C SER A 15 6.33 2.75 -12.87
N ALA A 16 7.53 2.56 -13.40
CA ALA A 16 8.39 1.42 -13.10
C ALA A 16 8.47 1.13 -11.59
N ALA A 17 8.62 -0.14 -11.24
CA ALA A 17 8.78 -0.56 -9.85
C ALA A 17 9.95 0.16 -9.17
N GLU A 18 9.72 0.69 -7.97
CA GLU A 18 10.81 1.28 -7.19
C GLU A 18 11.75 0.18 -6.69
N THR A 19 13.02 0.34 -7.02
CA THR A 19 14.11 -0.59 -6.67
C THR A 19 15.04 -0.02 -5.61
N THR A 20 14.96 1.29 -5.35
CA THR A 20 15.70 1.99 -4.30
C THR A 20 14.99 1.85 -2.96
N GLY A 21 15.66 1.23 -1.98
CA GLY A 21 15.13 1.12 -0.62
C GLY A 21 14.86 2.51 -0.01
N GLY A 22 13.68 2.68 0.60
CA GLY A 22 13.28 3.94 1.25
C GLY A 22 12.73 5.03 0.34
N ALA A 23 12.78 4.87 -1.00
CA ALA A 23 12.16 5.82 -1.91
C ALA A 23 10.62 5.63 -1.91
N THR A 24 9.89 6.59 -1.32
CA THR A 24 8.43 6.54 -1.16
C THR A 24 7.69 7.68 -1.85
N SER A 25 8.38 8.47 -2.69
CA SER A 25 7.82 9.66 -3.35
C SER A 25 6.66 9.35 -4.29
N THR A 26 6.61 8.13 -4.84
CA THR A 26 5.55 7.67 -5.76
C THR A 26 4.45 6.87 -5.05
N PHE A 27 4.44 6.82 -3.72
CA PHE A 27 3.44 6.06 -2.97
C PHE A 27 2.22 6.94 -2.73
N THR A 28 1.04 6.32 -2.79
CA THR A 28 -0.22 6.97 -2.44
C THR A 28 -0.32 7.08 -0.92
N GLN A 29 -0.55 8.30 -0.44
CA GLN A 29 -0.88 8.54 0.97
C GLN A 29 -2.33 8.12 1.25
N VAL A 30 -2.53 7.28 2.25
CA VAL A 30 -3.84 6.95 2.81
C VAL A 30 -3.91 7.56 4.21
N THR A 31 -4.89 8.45 4.41
CA THR A 31 -5.17 9.08 5.70
C THR A 31 -6.29 8.32 6.40
N PHE A 32 -6.11 7.98 7.67
CA PHE A 32 -7.17 7.35 8.45
C PHE A 32 -8.32 8.35 8.70
N PRO A 33 -9.60 7.91 8.70
CA PRO A 33 -10.74 8.77 9.02
C PRO A 33 -10.62 9.47 10.38
N SER A 34 -10.03 8.79 11.36
CA SER A 34 -9.60 9.36 12.64
C SER A 34 -8.15 8.97 12.89
N PRO A 35 -7.28 9.85 13.41
CA PRO A 35 -5.98 9.42 13.89
C PRO A 35 -6.16 8.41 15.04
N PHE A 36 -5.26 7.44 15.12
CA PHE A 36 -5.05 6.62 16.31
C PHE A 36 -4.49 7.47 17.46
N PRO A 37 -4.60 7.02 18.73
CA PRO A 37 -4.02 7.73 19.87
C PRO A 37 -2.53 8.03 19.69
N ASP A 38 -2.10 9.17 20.21
CA ASP A 38 -0.68 9.54 20.20
C ASP A 38 0.17 8.44 20.84
N ASN A 39 1.33 8.15 20.23
CA ASN A 39 2.25 7.07 20.62
C ASN A 39 1.72 5.64 20.46
N ALA A 40 0.56 5.43 19.82
CA ALA A 40 0.11 4.07 19.49
C ALA A 40 1.02 3.43 18.42
N SER A 41 1.33 2.14 18.61
CA SER A 41 1.91 1.32 17.55
C SER A 41 0.79 0.86 16.62
N VAL A 42 0.91 1.13 15.32
CA VAL A 42 -0.13 0.83 14.32
C VAL A 42 0.40 -0.20 13.33
N ILE A 43 -0.41 -1.22 13.05
CA ILE A 43 -0.19 -2.16 11.95
C ILE A 43 -1.21 -1.90 10.85
N VAL A 44 -0.82 -2.19 9.59
CA VAL A 44 -1.69 -2.10 8.42
C VAL A 44 -1.56 -3.39 7.59
N VAL A 45 -2.70 -3.96 7.21
CA VAL A 45 -2.79 -5.17 6.39
C VAL A 45 -3.66 -4.87 5.16
N PRO A 46 -3.06 -4.68 3.97
CA PRO A 46 -3.78 -4.43 2.73
C PRO A 46 -3.89 -5.69 1.87
N PHE A 47 -4.97 -5.81 1.11
CA PHE A 47 -5.19 -6.86 0.13
C PHE A 47 -5.90 -6.32 -1.11
N VAL A 48 -5.47 -6.79 -2.28
CA VAL A 48 -6.19 -6.55 -3.54
C VAL A 48 -7.51 -7.33 -3.53
N GLN A 49 -8.61 -6.70 -3.93
CA GLN A 49 -9.97 -7.22 -3.86
C GLN A 49 -10.66 -7.33 -5.23
N THR A 50 -9.93 -7.05 -6.31
CA THR A 50 -10.39 -7.20 -7.68
C THR A 50 -9.37 -8.00 -8.49
N PHE A 51 -9.74 -8.33 -9.72
CA PHE A 51 -8.88 -8.96 -10.72
C PHE A 51 -9.27 -8.39 -12.08
N ASN A 52 -8.86 -7.15 -12.32
CA ASN A 52 -9.18 -6.38 -13.53
C ASN A 52 -8.12 -6.55 -14.62
N GLY A 53 -6.90 -6.95 -14.25
CA GLY A 53 -5.80 -7.25 -15.17
C GLY A 53 -5.19 -8.63 -14.93
N PRO A 54 -4.48 -9.20 -15.92
CA PRO A 54 -3.91 -10.54 -15.83
C PRO A 54 -2.62 -10.59 -14.99
N ASP A 55 -1.97 -9.45 -14.77
CA ASP A 55 -0.69 -9.36 -14.08
C ASP A 55 -0.86 -9.45 -12.57
N THR A 56 0.15 -9.99 -11.87
CA THR A 56 0.09 -10.14 -10.42
C THR A 56 0.47 -8.83 -9.72
N PRO A 57 -0.42 -8.23 -8.93
CA PRO A 57 -0.10 -7.00 -8.21
C PRO A 57 0.77 -7.29 -6.98
N GLY A 58 1.87 -6.56 -6.86
CA GLY A 58 2.63 -6.40 -5.62
C GLY A 58 2.15 -5.17 -4.85
N LEU A 59 1.96 -5.32 -3.54
CA LEU A 59 1.67 -4.20 -2.64
C LEU A 59 2.86 -3.94 -1.73
N ARG A 60 3.24 -2.67 -1.58
CA ARG A 60 4.26 -2.23 -0.61
C ARG A 60 3.70 -1.13 0.27
N ILE A 61 3.97 -1.22 1.57
CA ILE A 61 3.58 -0.24 2.58
C ILE A 61 4.84 0.48 3.06
N ALA A 62 4.71 1.77 3.36
CA ALA A 62 5.72 2.55 4.02
C ALA A 62 5.09 3.57 4.98
N ASP A 63 5.91 4.17 5.84
CA ASP A 63 5.55 5.33 6.66
C ASP A 63 4.22 5.17 7.43
N VAL A 64 4.05 4.04 8.13
CA VAL A 64 2.90 3.82 9.00
C VAL A 64 3.02 4.71 10.23
N THR A 65 2.01 5.54 10.47
CA THR A 65 1.93 6.49 11.58
C THR A 65 0.55 6.37 12.26
N THR A 66 0.30 7.16 13.30
CA THR A 66 -1.03 7.26 13.90
C THR A 66 -2.06 7.94 12.98
N ALA A 67 -1.62 8.71 11.98
CA ALA A 67 -2.51 9.45 11.07
C ALA A 67 -2.78 8.73 9.74
N GLY A 68 -1.94 7.78 9.35
CA GLY A 68 -2.07 7.11 8.06
C GLY A 68 -0.86 6.28 7.69
N PHE A 69 -0.81 5.89 6.43
CA PHE A 69 0.28 5.12 5.85
C PHE A 69 0.44 5.45 4.36
N LYS A 70 1.58 5.06 3.79
CA LYS A 70 1.80 5.09 2.35
C LYS A 70 1.66 3.70 1.76
N ILE A 71 1.05 3.60 0.60
CA ILE A 71 0.89 2.35 -0.15
C ILE A 71 1.20 2.56 -1.63
N ARG A 72 1.83 1.57 -2.24
CA ARG A 72 2.01 1.54 -3.69
C ARG A 72 1.69 0.15 -4.24
N MET A 73 1.06 0.15 -5.41
CA MET A 73 0.93 -1.03 -6.26
C MET A 73 2.03 -1.00 -7.32
N ASN A 74 2.76 -2.11 -7.43
CA ASN A 74 3.74 -2.34 -8.48
C ASN A 74 3.69 -3.80 -8.90
N GLU A 75 4.10 -4.07 -10.13
CA GLU A 75 4.42 -5.44 -10.51
C GLU A 75 5.67 -5.95 -9.78
N LEU A 76 5.86 -7.27 -9.83
CA LEU A 76 6.85 -7.97 -9.03
C LEU A 76 8.28 -7.48 -9.32
N VAL A 77 9.13 -7.50 -8.28
CA VAL A 77 10.57 -7.25 -8.35
C VAL A 77 11.29 -8.53 -7.94
N GLY A 78 12.21 -9.01 -8.78
CA GLY A 78 13.01 -10.21 -8.54
C GLY A 78 14.50 -9.90 -8.67
N GLY A 79 15.31 -10.31 -7.70
CA GLY A 79 16.77 -10.09 -7.75
C GLY A 79 17.21 -8.63 -7.84
N GLY A 80 16.42 -7.70 -7.28
CA GLY A 80 16.70 -6.26 -7.33
C GLY A 80 16.35 -5.59 -8.66
N LYS A 81 15.66 -6.28 -9.57
CA LYS A 81 15.23 -5.75 -10.87
C LYS A 81 13.72 -5.86 -11.02
N ALA A 82 13.10 -4.86 -11.65
CA ALA A 82 11.72 -4.98 -12.11
C ALA A 82 11.66 -6.19 -13.08
N ILE A 83 10.76 -7.13 -12.82
CA ILE A 83 10.53 -8.27 -13.72
C ILE A 83 9.31 -8.04 -14.62
N SER A 84 8.81 -6.80 -14.64
CA SER A 84 7.79 -6.34 -15.57
C SER A 84 7.99 -4.85 -15.92
N ASP A 85 7.18 -4.33 -16.84
CA ASP A 85 7.20 -2.95 -17.31
C ASP A 85 6.75 -1.94 -16.24
N GLY A 86 6.14 -2.42 -15.16
CA GLY A 86 5.75 -1.65 -13.99
C GLY A 86 4.44 -0.92 -14.18
N LEU A 87 3.71 -1.17 -15.27
CA LEU A 87 2.36 -0.72 -15.47
C LEU A 87 1.39 -1.73 -14.88
N HIS A 88 0.36 -1.25 -14.20
CA HIS A 88 -0.70 -2.12 -13.73
C HIS A 88 -2.03 -1.40 -13.85
N THR A 89 -3.03 -2.11 -14.37
CA THR A 89 -4.40 -1.59 -14.42
C THR A 89 -4.91 -1.30 -13.01
N SER A 90 -5.95 -0.46 -12.92
CA SER A 90 -6.53 -0.07 -11.63
C SER A 90 -7.18 -1.25 -10.94
N GLU A 91 -6.91 -1.39 -9.65
CA GLU A 91 -7.40 -2.44 -8.75
C GLU A 91 -7.94 -1.81 -7.46
N THR A 92 -8.97 -2.41 -6.88
CA THR A 92 -9.45 -2.05 -5.54
C THR A 92 -8.60 -2.75 -4.50
N VAL A 93 -8.04 -1.98 -3.56
CA VAL A 93 -7.27 -2.50 -2.43
C VAL A 93 -8.02 -2.18 -1.14
N GLY A 94 -8.46 -3.22 -0.43
CA GLY A 94 -8.99 -3.09 0.92
C GLY A 94 -7.85 -3.07 1.94
N TRP A 95 -8.05 -2.40 3.07
CA TRP A 95 -7.09 -2.39 4.16
C TRP A 95 -7.76 -2.45 5.53
N ILE A 96 -7.04 -3.07 6.48
CA ILE A 96 -7.35 -3.08 7.90
C ILE A 96 -6.16 -2.46 8.63
N ALA A 97 -6.42 -1.51 9.52
CA ALA A 97 -5.43 -0.92 10.41
C ALA A 97 -5.85 -1.12 11.87
N SER A 98 -4.89 -1.44 12.74
CA SER A 98 -5.15 -1.68 14.16
C SER A 98 -3.98 -1.21 15.02
N THR A 99 -4.29 -0.83 16.26
CA THR A 99 -3.27 -0.69 17.30
C THR A 99 -2.77 -2.07 17.75
N VAL A 100 -1.50 -2.16 18.17
CA VAL A 100 -0.88 -3.34 18.80
C VAL A 100 -0.18 -3.00 20.10
#